data_AF-A0A4Q2SSS3-F1
#
_entry.id   AF-A0A4Q2SSS3-F1
#
_cell.length_a   1.000
_cell.length_b   1.000
_cell.length_c   1.000
_cell.angle_alpha   90.00
_cell.angle_beta   90.00
_cell.angle_gamma   90.00
#
_symmetry.space_group_name_H-M   'P 1'
#
loop_
_entity.id
_entity.type
_entity.pdbx_description
1 polymer ?
#
loop_
_entity_poly.entity_id
_entity_poly.type
_entity_poly.pdbx_seq_one_letter_code
_entity_poly.pdbx_strand_id
1 'polypeptide(L)'
;MYTVPEQLSELAGTCLSSSQAVADAWTGALGAFGSVAGAAGNTAGGGSFVSAHTTASESADLAFGRFMSVLEQDMDDLYAVAFDMTTTDESTAATYGAGTPSTSRPGGPR
;
A
#
# COMPACT_ATOMS: atom_id res chain seq x y z
N MET A 1 7.41 -23.19 -2.72
CA MET A 1 5.95 -23.02 -2.80
C MET A 1 5.63 -21.98 -1.75
N TYR A 2 5.23 -20.77 -2.15
CA TYR A 2 4.93 -19.69 -1.20
C TYR A 2 3.65 -20.00 -0.43
N THR A 3 3.63 -19.63 0.85
CA THR A 3 2.42 -19.69 1.69
C THR A 3 1.49 -18.53 1.35
N VAL A 4 0.20 -18.64 1.67
CA VAL A 4 -0.76 -17.56 1.43
C VAL A 4 -0.34 -16.25 2.13
N PRO A 5 0.14 -16.25 3.39
CA PRO A 5 0.66 -15.03 4.04
C PRO A 5 1.83 -14.36 3.30
N GLU A 6 2.74 -15.15 2.73
CA GLU A 6 3.86 -14.61 1.92
C GLU A 6 3.33 -13.94 0.64
N GLN A 7 2.36 -14.56 -0.03
CA GLN A 7 1.73 -13.99 -1.24
C GLN A 7 0.98 -12.69 -0.96
N LEU A 8 0.27 -12.61 0.18
CA LEU A 8 -0.40 -11.38 0.61
C LEU A 8 0.60 -10.27 0.93
N SER A 9 1.73 -10.62 1.56
CA SER A 9 2.80 -9.67 1.87
C SER A 9 3.49 -9.14 0.60
N GLU A 10 3.68 -9.99 -0.42
CA GLU A 10 4.18 -9.56 -1.74
C GLU A 10 3.20 -8.62 -2.45
N LEU A 11 1.89 -8.92 -2.38
CA LEU A 11 0.86 -8.05 -2.94
C LEU A 11 0.81 -6.70 -2.23
N ALA A 12 0.92 -6.69 -0.90
CA ALA A 12 0.99 -5.46 -0.10
C ALA A 12 2.20 -4.59 -0.53
N GLY A 13 3.36 -5.21 -0.74
CA GLY A 13 4.55 -4.54 -1.30
C GLY A 13 4.31 -3.95 -2.70
N THR A 14 3.51 -4.62 -3.53
CA THR A 14 3.12 -4.12 -4.87
C THR A 14 2.24 -2.88 -4.76
N CYS A 15 1.30 -2.85 -3.81
CA CYS A 15 0.46 -1.67 -3.55
C CYS A 15 1.31 -0.47 -3.10
N LEU A 16 2.26 -0.68 -2.17
CA LEU A 16 3.18 0.37 -1.73
C LEU A 16 4.04 0.91 -2.88
N SER A 17 4.65 0.02 -3.67
CA SER A 17 5.48 0.41 -4.81
C SER A 17 4.66 1.18 -5.85
N SER A 18 3.40 0.80 -6.06
CA SER A 18 2.49 1.51 -6.97
C SER A 18 2.13 2.90 -6.44
N SER A 19 1.87 3.04 -5.14
CA SER A 19 1.62 4.34 -4.50
C SER A 19 2.81 5.30 -4.72
N GLN A 20 4.03 4.81 -4.45
CA GLN A 20 5.27 5.57 -4.65
C GLN A 20 5.47 5.96 -6.12
N ALA A 21 5.24 5.05 -7.05
CA ALA A 21 5.36 5.34 -8.48
C ALA A 21 4.36 6.43 -8.94
N VAL A 22 3.15 6.45 -8.39
CA VAL A 22 2.17 7.52 -8.64
C VAL A 22 2.66 8.85 -8.05
N ALA A 23 3.18 8.85 -6.82
CA ALA A 23 3.71 10.03 -6.17
C ALA A 23 4.84 10.67 -6.98
N ASP A 24 5.78 9.86 -7.45
CA ASP A 24 6.92 10.29 -8.26
C ASP A 24 6.46 10.82 -9.61
N ALA A 25 5.54 10.12 -10.28
CA ALA A 25 4.99 10.55 -11.57
C ALA A 25 4.24 11.89 -11.44
N TRP A 26 3.44 12.07 -10.39
CA TRP A 26 2.73 13.31 -10.14
C TRP A 26 3.68 14.46 -9.82
N THR A 27 4.69 14.23 -8.97
CA THR A 27 5.73 15.21 -8.65
C THR A 27 6.48 15.65 -9.91
N GLY A 28 6.80 14.70 -10.80
CA GLY A 28 7.40 15.00 -12.10
C GLY A 28 6.48 15.84 -13.01
N ALA A 29 5.18 15.55 -13.01
CA ALA A 29 4.20 16.28 -13.81
C ALA A 29 3.90 17.70 -13.30
N LEU A 30 3.94 17.92 -11.98
CA LEU A 30 3.73 19.25 -11.36
C LEU A 30 4.67 20.33 -11.91
N GLY A 31 5.90 19.95 -12.29
CA GLY A 31 6.85 20.86 -12.93
C GLY A 31 6.31 21.50 -14.22
N ALA A 32 5.45 20.79 -14.96
CA ALA A 32 4.82 21.32 -16.17
C ALA A 32 3.82 22.45 -15.86
N PHE A 33 3.08 22.34 -14.75
CA PHE A 33 2.13 23.38 -14.31
C PHE A 33 2.84 24.66 -13.85
N GLY A 34 4.01 24.54 -13.21
CA GLY A 34 4.79 25.71 -12.77
C GLY A 34 5.28 26.62 -13.90
N SER A 35 5.52 26.06 -15.11
CA SER A 35 5.99 26.82 -16.28
C SER A 35 4.96 27.80 -16.87
N VAL A 36 3.69 27.63 -16.48
CA VAL A 36 2.53 28.29 -17.11
C VAL A 36 2.43 29.77 -16.74
N ALA A 37 2.86 30.15 -15.53
CA ALA A 37 2.89 31.55 -15.11
C ALA A 37 3.81 32.42 -15.98
N GLY A 38 4.95 31.87 -16.41
CA GLY A 38 5.85 32.56 -17.34
C GLY A 38 5.31 32.63 -18.77
N ALA A 39 4.58 31.60 -19.20
CA ALA A 39 4.01 31.50 -20.55
C ALA A 39 2.76 32.39 -20.75
N ALA A 40 2.02 32.71 -19.68
CA ALA A 40 0.79 33.50 -19.74
C ALA A 40 1.00 34.93 -20.28
N GLY A 41 2.19 35.48 -20.08
CA GLY A 41 2.55 36.85 -20.45
C GLY A 41 1.65 37.90 -19.78
N ASN A 42 1.75 39.15 -20.24
CA ASN A 42 0.98 40.28 -19.67
C ASN A 42 -0.32 40.55 -20.46
N THR A 43 -0.91 39.49 -21.02
CA THR A 43 -2.13 39.61 -21.84
C THR A 43 -3.35 39.83 -20.95
N ALA A 44 -4.43 40.40 -21.51
CA ALA A 44 -5.69 40.58 -20.78
C ALA A 44 -6.30 39.27 -20.26
N GLY A 45 -5.98 38.12 -20.90
CA GLY A 45 -6.41 36.79 -20.48
C GLY A 45 -5.39 36.03 -19.62
N GLY A 46 -4.18 36.56 -19.42
CA GLY A 46 -3.08 35.85 -18.76
C GLY A 46 -3.41 35.44 -17.33
N GLY A 47 -4.02 36.34 -16.55
CA GLY A 47 -4.45 36.05 -15.17
C GLY A 47 -5.46 34.89 -15.09
N SER A 48 -6.47 34.89 -15.96
CA SER A 48 -7.47 33.82 -16.02
C SER A 48 -6.86 32.48 -16.44
N PHE A 49 -5.90 32.50 -17.36
CA PHE A 49 -5.17 31.32 -17.80
C PHE A 49 -4.34 30.69 -16.68
N VAL A 50 -3.58 31.51 -15.92
CA VAL A 50 -2.83 31.04 -14.75
C VAL A 50 -3.77 30.47 -13.69
N SER A 51 -4.84 31.18 -13.36
CA SER A 51 -5.82 30.73 -12.36
C SER A 51 -6.45 29.38 -12.72
N ALA A 52 -6.76 29.16 -13.99
CA ALA A 52 -7.31 27.89 -14.47
C ALA A 52 -6.31 26.73 -14.31
N HIS A 53 -5.02 26.97 -14.61
CA HIS A 53 -3.98 25.96 -14.42
C HIS A 53 -3.71 25.66 -12.94
N THR A 54 -3.68 26.68 -12.07
CA THR A 54 -3.56 26.48 -10.63
C THR A 54 -4.71 25.62 -10.10
N THR A 55 -5.95 25.97 -10.45
CA THR A 55 -7.14 25.20 -10.04
C THR A 55 -7.08 23.74 -10.53
N ALA A 56 -6.63 23.52 -11.76
CA ALA A 56 -6.45 22.19 -12.32
C ALA A 56 -5.36 21.40 -11.58
N SER A 57 -4.23 22.02 -11.26
CA SER A 57 -3.15 21.38 -10.51
C SER A 57 -3.57 21.01 -9.08
N GLU A 58 -4.30 21.88 -8.39
CA GLU A 58 -4.81 21.60 -7.03
C GLU A 58 -5.84 20.47 -7.03
N SER A 59 -6.72 20.45 -8.03
CA SER A 59 -7.72 19.38 -8.19
C SER A 59 -7.07 18.04 -8.48
N ALA A 60 -6.02 18.04 -9.33
CA ALA A 60 -5.25 16.84 -9.63
C ALA A 60 -4.46 16.36 -8.41
N ASP A 61 -3.84 17.27 -7.65
CA ASP A 61 -3.11 16.95 -6.41
C ASP A 61 -4.01 16.22 -5.40
N LEU A 62 -5.22 16.73 -5.19
CA LEU A 62 -6.21 16.08 -4.34
C LEU A 62 -6.61 14.68 -4.85
N ALA A 63 -6.79 14.53 -6.16
CA ALA A 63 -7.17 13.25 -6.76
C ALA A 63 -6.06 12.21 -6.63
N PHE A 64 -4.81 12.58 -6.92
CA PHE A 64 -3.66 11.69 -6.75
C PHE A 64 -3.41 11.35 -5.29
N GLY A 65 -3.53 12.32 -4.37
CA GLY A 65 -3.44 12.09 -2.93
C GLY A 65 -4.44 11.04 -2.44
N ARG A 66 -5.69 11.11 -2.90
CA ARG A 66 -6.71 10.10 -2.59
C ARG A 66 -6.38 8.73 -3.17
N PHE A 67 -5.87 8.67 -4.39
CA PHE A 67 -5.51 7.40 -5.03
C PHE A 67 -4.36 6.70 -4.32
N MET A 68 -3.32 7.45 -3.93
CA MET A 68 -2.20 6.94 -3.13
C MET A 68 -2.68 6.43 -1.76
N SER A 69 -3.55 7.18 -1.08
CA SER A 69 -4.11 6.76 0.20
C SER A 69 -4.90 5.45 0.13
N VAL A 70 -5.58 5.16 -0.99
CA VAL A 70 -6.26 3.87 -1.18
C VAL A 70 -5.24 2.74 -1.31
N LEU A 71 -4.19 2.92 -2.10
CA LEU A 71 -3.15 1.91 -2.26
C LEU A 71 -2.40 1.61 -0.96
N GLU A 72 -2.17 2.63 -0.13
CA GLU A 72 -1.58 2.49 1.20
C GLU A 72 -2.53 1.75 2.16
N GLN A 73 -3.83 2.06 2.12
CA GLN A 73 -4.82 1.33 2.93
C GLN A 73 -4.91 -0.14 2.51
N ASP A 74 -4.94 -0.43 1.21
CA ASP A 74 -4.96 -1.80 0.70
C ASP A 74 -3.69 -2.56 1.14
N MET A 75 -2.54 -1.90 1.19
CA MET A 75 -1.28 -2.47 1.70
C MET A 75 -1.39 -2.83 3.19
N ASP A 76 -1.89 -1.91 4.03
CA ASP A 76 -2.07 -2.15 5.46
C ASP A 76 -3.07 -3.30 5.72
N ASP A 77 -4.19 -3.33 4.98
CA ASP A 77 -5.21 -4.37 5.10
C ASP A 77 -4.67 -5.75 4.71
N LEU A 78 -3.88 -5.83 3.63
CA LEU A 78 -3.24 -7.08 3.19
C LEU A 78 -2.23 -7.59 4.22
N TYR A 79 -1.43 -6.70 4.82
CA TYR A 79 -0.53 -7.09 5.90
C TYR A 79 -1.29 -7.57 7.14
N ALA A 80 -2.36 -6.88 7.53
CA ALA A 80 -3.19 -7.28 8.67
C ALA A 80 -3.73 -8.71 8.48
N VAL A 81 -4.28 -9.02 7.30
CA VAL A 81 -4.75 -10.39 6.99
C VAL A 81 -3.61 -11.41 7.03
N ALA A 82 -2.43 -11.09 6.48
CA ALA A 82 -1.28 -12.00 6.52
C ALA A 82 -0.80 -12.32 7.94
N PHE A 83 -0.79 -11.30 8.83
CA PHE A 83 -0.44 -11.47 10.24
C PHE A 83 -1.49 -12.28 11.00
N ASP A 84 -2.78 -12.02 10.76
CA ASP A 84 -3.87 -12.76 11.40
C ASP A 84 -3.85 -14.25 11.01
N MET A 85 -3.56 -14.55 9.74
CA MET A 85 -3.40 -15.93 9.27
C MET A 85 -2.23 -16.62 9.98
N THR A 86 -1.06 -15.98 10.03
CA THR A 86 0.12 -16.53 10.71
C THR A 86 -0.16 -16.79 12.19
N THR A 87 -0.79 -15.84 12.87
CA THR A 87 -1.16 -15.96 14.29
C THR A 87 -2.15 -17.11 14.53
N THR A 88 -3.13 -17.24 13.64
CA THR A 88 -4.14 -18.32 13.71
C THR A 88 -3.50 -19.69 13.51
N ASP A 89 -2.58 -19.81 12.55
CA ASP A 89 -1.84 -21.04 12.28
C ASP A 89 -0.96 -21.43 13.47
N GLU A 90 -0.23 -20.49 14.07
CA GLU A 90 0.60 -20.73 15.26
C GLU A 90 -0.24 -21.18 16.46
N SER A 91 -1.37 -20.52 16.73
CA SER A 91 -2.30 -20.89 17.81
C SER A 91 -2.89 -22.29 17.60
N THR A 92 -3.24 -22.61 16.36
CA THR A 92 -3.77 -23.92 15.98
C THR A 92 -2.69 -25.00 16.16
N ALA A 93 -1.47 -24.74 15.70
CA ALA A 93 -0.33 -25.66 15.87
C ALA A 93 -0.01 -25.90 17.34
N ALA A 94 -0.03 -24.87 18.19
CA ALA A 94 0.17 -24.99 19.63
C ALA A 94 -0.89 -25.88 20.29
N THR A 95 -2.16 -25.73 19.88
CA THR A 95 -3.28 -26.52 20.37
C THR A 95 -3.12 -28.01 20.02
N TYR A 96 -2.74 -28.32 18.78
CA TYR A 96 -2.48 -29.71 18.36
C TYR A 96 -1.19 -30.30 18.95
N GLY A 97 -0.14 -29.49 19.10
CA GLY A 97 1.11 -29.91 19.74
C GLY A 97 0.91 -30.30 21.21
N ALA A 98 0.14 -29.51 21.96
CA ALA A 98 -0.23 -29.81 23.34
C ALA A 98 -1.16 -31.04 23.47
N GLY A 99 -1.85 -31.42 22.40
CA GLY A 99 -2.74 -32.57 22.34
C GLY A 99 -2.09 -33.90 22.00
N THR A 100 -0.80 -33.95 21.61
CA THR A 100 -0.11 -35.23 21.40
C THR A 100 0.19 -35.89 22.75
N PRO A 101 -0.44 -37.03 23.09
CA PRO A 101 -0.11 -37.73 24.32
C PRO A 101 1.33 -38.23 24.19
N SER A 102 2.17 -37.88 25.17
CA SER A 102 3.42 -38.58 25.40
C SER A 102 3.09 -40.07 25.46
N THR A 103 3.48 -40.83 24.43
CA THR A 103 3.45 -42.28 24.50
C THR A 103 4.51 -42.69 25.50
N SER A 104 4.16 -42.63 26.80
CA SER A 104 4.92 -43.23 27.87
C SER A 104 5.04 -44.71 27.53
N ARG A 105 6.21 -45.09 27.03
CA ARG A 105 6.64 -46.46 26.77
C ARG A 105 6.29 -47.31 28.00
N PRO A 106 5.44 -48.34 27.88
CA PRO A 106 5.14 -49.20 29.01
C PRO A 106 6.45 -49.92 29.39
N GLY A 107 6.92 -49.68 30.61
CA GLY A 107 7.90 -50.54 31.25
C GLY A 107 7.27 -51.93 31.42
N GLY A 108 7.81 -52.91 30.72
CA GLY A 108 7.60 -54.32 31.04
C GLY A 108 8.67 -54.77 32.03
N PRO A 109 8.31 -55.38 33.17
CA PRO A 109 9.26 -55.88 34.15
C PRO A 109 10.02 -57.13 33.65
N ARG A 110 11.14 -57.35 34.34
CA ARG A 110 12.21 -58.33 34.11
C ARG A 110 11.78 -59.78 33.95
#